data_AF-A0A7C1ZZF4-F1
#
_entry.id   AF-A0A7C1ZZF4-F1
#
_cell.length_a   1.000
_cell.length_b   1.000
_cell.length_c   1.000
_cell.angle_alpha   90.00
_cell.angle_beta   90.00
_cell.angle_gamma   90.00
#
_symmetry.space_group_name_H-M   'P 1'
#
loop_
_entity.id
_entity.type
_entity.pdbx_description
1 polymer ?
#
loop_
_entity_poly.entity_id
_entity_poly.type
_entity_poly.pdbx_seq_one_letter_code
_entity_poly.pdbx_strand_id
1 'polypeptide(L)'
;MPLEIMLFNVNATEKDDGDILVGSSHSDAQCQVSEIHADEVEITPLGEWTSPHTDCTYPQGWNVRVGDLKLTVTPVMADQEVQAGPQTYWEGAALVSGDATGRAYVELAGYCQNQSSLPFISF
;
A
#
# COMPACT_ATOMS: atom_id res chain seq x y z
N MET A 1 12.37 -19.95 -3.19
CA MET A 1 11.42 -18.94 -3.70
C MET A 1 11.85 -17.58 -3.18
N PRO A 2 11.52 -16.48 -3.88
CA PRO A 2 11.73 -15.15 -3.36
C PRO A 2 10.78 -14.86 -2.18
N LEU A 3 11.20 -13.96 -1.30
CA LEU A 3 10.37 -13.40 -0.23
C LEU A 3 9.16 -12.66 -0.83
N GLU A 4 7.97 -12.92 -0.31
CA GLU A 4 6.73 -12.21 -0.62
C GLU A 4 6.20 -11.57 0.67
N ILE A 5 5.70 -10.34 0.56
CA ILE A 5 5.11 -9.57 1.65
C ILE A 5 3.87 -8.89 1.09
N MET A 6 2.72 -9.09 1.74
CA MET A 6 1.49 -8.33 1.51
C MET A 6 1.25 -7.46 2.74
N LEU A 7 0.86 -6.20 2.54
CA LEU A 7 0.51 -5.26 3.61
C LEU A 7 -0.71 -4.48 3.15
N PHE A 8 -1.62 -4.18 4.06
CA PHE A 8 -2.71 -3.26 3.81
C PHE A 8 -2.97 -2.40 5.04
N ASN A 9 -3.44 -1.18 4.79
CA ASN A 9 -3.88 -0.25 5.83
C ASN A 9 -5.27 0.24 5.43
N VAL A 10 -6.26 -0.06 6.26
CA VAL A 10 -7.66 0.30 6.01
C VAL A 10 -8.09 1.28 7.10
N ASN A 11 -8.46 2.50 6.70
CA ASN A 11 -9.15 3.42 7.58
C ASN A 11 -10.57 2.91 7.81
N ALA A 12 -10.80 2.18 8.91
CA ALA A 12 -12.15 1.87 9.37
C ALA A 12 -12.78 3.17 9.92
N THR A 13 -13.54 3.86 9.09
CA THR A 13 -14.50 4.84 9.59
C THR A 13 -15.56 4.06 10.37
N GLU A 14 -15.51 4.19 11.69
CA GLU A 14 -16.43 3.64 12.71
C GLU A 14 -15.85 2.50 13.56
N LYS A 15 -15.34 2.93 14.72
CA LYS A 15 -15.07 2.21 15.97
C LYS A 15 -13.72 1.49 16.09
N ASP A 16 -12.99 2.05 17.06
CA ASP A 16 -11.92 1.48 17.88
C ASP A 16 -10.54 1.31 17.20
N ASP A 17 -9.67 2.26 17.58
CA ASP A 17 -8.23 2.10 17.83
C ASP A 17 -7.25 1.76 16.70
N GLY A 18 -7.52 2.17 15.47
CA GLY A 18 -6.45 2.23 14.45
C GLY A 18 -5.82 0.86 14.15
N ASP A 19 -6.64 -0.19 14.24
CA ASP A 19 -6.24 -1.56 13.93
C ASP A 19 -5.76 -1.65 12.48
N ILE A 20 -4.45 -1.73 12.33
CA ILE A 20 -3.82 -2.11 11.07
C ILE A 20 -4.10 -3.61 10.93
N LEU A 21 -4.99 -3.99 10.01
CA LEU A 21 -5.02 -5.36 9.54
C LEU A 21 -3.79 -5.58 8.66
N VAL A 22 -2.69 -6.02 9.27
CA VAL A 22 -1.53 -6.51 8.52
C VAL A 22 -1.79 -7.98 8.19
N GLY A 23 -2.45 -8.23 7.07
CA GLY A 23 -2.39 -9.56 6.46
C GLY A 23 -1.14 -9.64 5.61
N SER A 24 -0.10 -10.23 6.17
CA SER A 24 1.12 -10.56 5.43
C SER A 24 1.31 -12.07 5.42
N SER A 25 1.67 -12.62 4.27
CA SER A 25 2.19 -13.97 4.21
C SER A 25 3.66 -13.91 3.82
N HIS A 26 4.55 -14.31 4.72
CA HIS A 26 5.88 -14.73 4.34
C HIS A 26 5.79 -16.08 3.59
N SER A 27 6.69 -16.36 2.67
CA SER A 27 6.91 -17.71 2.16
C SER A 27 8.40 -17.85 1.93
N ASP A 28 9.09 -18.52 2.85
CA ASP A 28 10.50 -18.88 2.62
C ASP A 28 10.63 -19.93 1.53
N ALA A 29 11.87 -20.38 1.28
CA ALA A 29 12.12 -21.48 0.36
C ALA A 29 11.42 -22.80 0.76
N GLN A 30 10.81 -22.86 1.95
CA GLN A 30 10.10 -23.99 2.54
C GLN A 30 8.58 -23.76 2.60
N CYS A 31 8.07 -22.69 1.98
CA CYS A 31 6.64 -22.32 1.95
C CYS A 31 6.04 -22.06 3.34
N GLN A 32 6.84 -21.65 4.33
CA GLN A 32 6.31 -21.35 5.67
C GLN A 32 5.76 -19.92 5.71
N VAL A 33 4.49 -19.82 6.11
CA VAL A 33 3.77 -18.56 6.30
C VAL A 33 3.78 -18.15 7.75
N SER A 34 4.33 -16.97 8.02
CA SER A 34 4.18 -16.27 9.30
C SER A 34 3.31 -15.04 9.12
N GLU A 35 2.44 -14.81 10.09
CA GLU A 35 1.71 -13.56 10.27
C GLU A 35 2.68 -12.47 10.73
N ILE A 36 2.47 -11.23 10.29
CA ILE A 36 3.17 -10.04 10.79
C ILE A 36 2.13 -9.22 11.55
N HIS A 37 2.44 -8.86 12.78
CA HIS A 37 1.52 -8.11 13.60
C HIS A 37 1.53 -6.62 13.24
N ALA A 38 0.44 -5.92 13.57
CA ALA A 38 0.27 -4.49 13.32
C ALA A 38 1.41 -3.62 13.87
N ASP A 39 1.88 -3.94 15.07
CA ASP A 39 2.96 -3.22 15.77
C ASP A 39 4.35 -3.44 15.14
N GLU A 40 4.48 -4.45 14.28
CA GLU A 40 5.69 -4.73 13.52
C GLU A 40 5.77 -3.93 12.21
N VAL A 41 4.68 -3.25 11.81
CA VAL A 41 4.60 -2.54 10.53
C VAL A 41 4.54 -1.04 10.71
N GLU A 42 5.35 -0.33 9.93
CA GLU A 42 5.30 1.12 9.83
C GLU A 42 5.42 1.52 8.36
N ILE A 43 4.49 2.33 7.87
CA ILE A 43 4.47 2.82 6.49
C ILE A 43 4.46 4.35 6.55
N THR A 44 5.53 4.98 6.09
CA THR A 44 5.67 6.43 6.08
C THR A 44 5.80 6.93 4.63
N PRO A 45 4.87 7.76 4.13
CA PRO A 45 4.99 8.36 2.81
C PRO A 45 6.18 9.33 2.74
N LEU A 46 6.85 9.37 1.60
CA LEU A 46 8.02 10.24 1.35
C LEU A 46 7.68 11.52 0.61
N GLY A 47 6.50 11.56 -0.02
CA GLY A 47 5.99 12.71 -0.74
C GLY A 47 4.56 12.44 -1.21
N GLU A 48 4.10 13.29 -2.12
CA GLU A 48 2.76 13.22 -2.68
C GLU A 48 2.80 13.59 -4.17
N TRP A 49 1.79 13.15 -4.90
CA TRP A 49 1.52 13.57 -6.28
C TRP A 49 0.04 13.88 -6.44
N THR A 50 -0.25 15.02 -7.06
CA THR A 50 -1.61 15.42 -7.43
C THR A 50 -1.87 15.08 -8.88
N SER A 51 -2.94 14.33 -9.14
CA SER A 51 -3.36 13.97 -10.48
C SER A 51 -3.78 15.22 -11.26
N PRO A 52 -3.24 15.44 -12.47
CA PRO A 52 -3.72 16.50 -13.36
C PRO A 52 -5.08 16.16 -14.00
N HIS A 53 -5.59 14.94 -13.83
CA HIS A 53 -6.84 14.48 -14.43
C HIS A 53 -8.04 14.65 -13.50
N THR A 54 -7.82 14.53 -12.19
CA THR A 54 -8.89 14.46 -11.17
C THR A 54 -8.69 15.42 -10.00
N ASP A 55 -7.53 16.10 -9.93
CA ASP A 55 -7.07 16.90 -8.78
C ASP A 55 -6.93 16.10 -7.46
N CYS A 56 -6.99 14.77 -7.51
CA CYS A 56 -6.76 13.93 -6.33
C CYS A 56 -5.29 13.89 -5.95
N THR A 57 -4.99 13.94 -4.65
CA THR A 57 -3.61 13.88 -4.14
C THR A 57 -3.37 12.54 -3.47
N TYR A 58 -2.33 11.84 -3.93
CA TYR A 58 -1.93 10.52 -3.46
C TYR A 58 -0.55 10.59 -2.79
N PRO A 59 -0.31 9.87 -1.68
CA PRO A 59 1.04 9.65 -1.19
C PRO A 59 1.88 8.95 -2.26
N GLN A 60 3.16 9.29 -2.32
CA GLN A 60 4.11 8.74 -3.27
C GLN A 60 5.43 8.42 -2.60
N GLY A 61 5.90 7.20 -2.87
CA GLY A 61 7.10 6.67 -2.25
C GLY A 61 6.89 6.41 -0.76
N TRP A 62 7.45 5.31 -0.26
CA TRP A 62 7.25 4.93 1.13
C TRP A 62 8.52 4.36 1.74
N ASN A 63 8.80 4.76 2.96
CA ASN A 63 9.60 3.95 3.87
C ASN A 63 8.67 2.94 4.54
N VAL A 64 9.03 1.67 4.45
CA VAL A 64 8.27 0.55 4.99
C VAL A 64 9.17 -0.21 5.95
N ARG A 65 8.75 -0.30 7.22
CA ARG A 65 9.36 -1.18 8.22
C ARG A 65 8.45 -2.38 8.44
N VAL A 66 9.04 -3.57 8.47
CA VAL A 66 8.35 -4.83 8.75
C VAL A 66 9.26 -5.66 9.67
N GLY A 67 8.93 -5.69 10.96
CA GLY A 67 9.85 -6.20 11.98
C GLY A 67 11.16 -5.41 11.96
N ASP A 68 12.26 -6.11 11.68
CA ASP A 68 13.61 -5.54 11.53
C ASP A 68 13.93 -5.08 10.09
N LEU A 69 13.13 -5.45 9.09
CA LEU A 69 13.37 -5.09 7.69
C LEU A 69 13.02 -3.63 7.44
N LYS A 70 13.93 -2.91 6.78
CA LYS A 70 13.74 -1.53 6.32
C LYS A 70 13.81 -1.47 4.81
N LEU A 71 12.70 -1.08 4.22
CA LEU A 71 12.50 -1.05 2.79
C LEU A 71 12.09 0.34 2.33
N THR A 72 12.48 0.70 1.12
CA THR A 72 11.98 1.87 0.40
C THR A 72 11.24 1.38 -0.83
N VAL A 73 9.95 1.72 -0.93
CA VAL A 73 9.08 1.43 -2.06
C VAL A 73 8.98 2.69 -2.91
N THR A 74 9.43 2.63 -4.17
CA THR A 74 9.46 3.77 -5.09
C THR A 74 8.59 3.48 -6.32
N PRO A 75 7.52 4.25 -6.58
CA PRO A 75 6.73 4.15 -7.80
C PRO A 75 7.61 4.22 -9.06
N VAL A 76 7.32 3.40 -10.07
CA VAL A 76 8.04 3.48 -11.36
C VAL A 76 7.71 4.75 -12.13
N MET A 77 6.52 5.30 -11.90
CA MET A 77 6.07 6.59 -12.41
C MET A 77 4.98 7.15 -11.49
N ALA A 78 4.77 8.48 -11.54
CA ALA A 78 3.82 9.15 -10.67
C ALA A 78 2.36 8.95 -11.12
N ASP A 79 2.11 9.09 -12.43
CA ASP A 79 0.77 8.99 -13.03
C ASP A 79 0.42 7.53 -13.32
N GLN A 80 -0.15 6.87 -12.31
CA GLN A 80 -0.70 5.51 -12.38
C GLN A 80 -2.14 5.51 -11.83
N GLU A 81 -2.87 6.61 -12.05
CA GLU A 81 -4.26 6.75 -11.65
C GLU A 81 -5.19 5.96 -12.58
N VAL A 82 -6.18 5.29 -12.00
CA VAL A 82 -7.20 4.53 -12.72
C VAL A 82 -8.58 5.04 -12.33
N GLN A 83 -9.32 5.55 -13.31
CA GLN A 83 -10.74 5.90 -13.15
C GLN A 83 -11.61 4.67 -13.48
N ALA A 84 -12.10 3.99 -12.45
CA ALA A 84 -12.89 2.76 -12.56
C ALA A 84 -14.36 3.02 -12.16
N GLY A 85 -15.14 3.57 -13.09
CA GLY A 85 -16.55 3.89 -12.86
C GLY A 85 -16.72 5.03 -11.84
N PRO A 86 -17.47 4.84 -10.74
CA PRO A 86 -17.67 5.89 -9.74
C PRO A 86 -16.47 6.07 -8.80
N GLN A 87 -15.44 5.23 -8.90
CA GLN A 87 -14.26 5.29 -8.03
C GLN A 87 -13.01 5.64 -8.83
N THR A 88 -12.05 6.23 -8.14
CA THR A 88 -10.74 6.55 -8.68
C THR A 88 -9.70 6.01 -7.73
N TYR A 89 -8.80 5.21 -8.29
CA TYR A 89 -7.73 4.52 -7.58
C TYR A 89 -6.39 5.03 -8.07
N TRP A 90 -5.37 4.89 -7.25
CA TRP A 90 -4.00 4.87 -7.75
C TRP A 90 -3.51 3.43 -7.67
N GLU A 91 -3.06 2.89 -8.80
CA GLU A 91 -2.80 1.48 -8.98
C GLU A 91 -1.47 1.32 -9.73
N GLY A 92 -0.39 1.20 -8.97
CA GLY A 92 0.94 1.46 -9.51
C GLY A 92 2.00 0.42 -9.19
N ALA A 93 2.77 0.10 -10.22
CA ALA A 93 4.00 -0.67 -10.08
C ALA A 93 5.06 0.17 -9.35
N ALA A 94 5.85 -0.50 -8.51
CA ALA A 94 6.92 0.09 -7.73
C ALA A 94 8.15 -0.84 -7.65
N LEU A 95 9.29 -0.25 -7.32
CA LEU A 95 10.54 -0.93 -7.01
C LEU A 95 10.79 -0.91 -5.51
N VAL A 96 11.35 -2.00 -5.00
CA VAL A 96 11.75 -2.13 -3.59
C VAL A 96 13.27 -2.09 -3.50
N SER A 97 13.79 -1.32 -2.55
CA SER A 97 15.21 -1.29 -2.18
C SER A 97 15.37 -1.19 -0.65
N GLY A 98 16.61 -1.26 -0.15
CA GLY A 98 16.91 -1.30 1.29
C GLY A 98 17.52 -2.64 1.67
N ASP A 99 17.04 -3.23 2.77
CA ASP A 99 17.50 -4.53 3.25
C ASP A 99 17.15 -5.68 2.29
N ALA A 100 16.16 -5.48 1.43
CA ALA A 100 15.83 -6.34 0.31
C ALA A 100 15.62 -5.53 -0.98
N THR A 101 15.74 -6.19 -2.13
CA THR A 101 15.44 -5.59 -3.43
C THR A 101 14.38 -6.41 -4.15
N GLY A 102 13.51 -5.74 -4.90
CA GLY A 102 12.39 -6.42 -5.53
C GLY A 102 11.47 -5.48 -6.28
N ARG A 103 10.24 -5.97 -6.50
CA ARG A 103 9.15 -5.25 -7.15
C ARG A 103 7.94 -5.28 -6.23
N ALA A 104 7.12 -4.26 -6.32
CA ALA A 104 5.88 -4.15 -5.57
C ALA A 104 4.76 -3.62 -6.48
N TYR A 105 3.53 -3.81 -6.03
CA TYR A 105 2.36 -3.13 -6.52
C TYR A 105 1.70 -2.44 -5.34
N VAL A 106 1.22 -1.21 -5.54
CA VAL A 106 0.54 -0.44 -4.50
C VAL A 106 -0.80 0.02 -5.04
N GLU A 107 -1.85 -0.26 -4.29
CA GLU A 107 -3.21 0.21 -4.53
C GLU A 107 -3.55 1.26 -3.45
N LEU A 108 -4.09 2.40 -3.88
CA LEU A 108 -4.58 3.46 -3.00
C LEU A 108 -6.01 3.80 -3.41
N ALA A 109 -6.94 3.67 -2.47
CA ALA A 109 -8.34 4.01 -2.63
C ALA A 109 -8.73 5.15 -1.68
N GLY A 110 -9.78 5.92 -2.03
CA GLY A 110 -10.39 6.90 -1.12
C GLY A 110 -9.72 8.27 -1.05
N TYR A 111 -8.70 8.55 -1.89
CA TYR A 111 -8.01 9.86 -1.93
C TYR A 111 -8.75 10.93 -2.74
N CYS A 112 -9.76 10.53 -3.51
CA CYS A 112 -10.60 11.44 -4.28
C CYS A 112 -11.84 11.84 -3.48
N GLN A 113 -11.84 13.03 -2.89
CA GLN A 113 -12.92 13.50 -2.00
C GLN A 113 -14.27 13.76 -2.68
N ASN A 114 -14.33 13.78 -4.01
CA ASN A 114 -15.57 14.01 -4.76
C ASN A 114 -16.28 12.72 -5.21
N GLN A 115 -15.83 11.55 -4.77
CA GLN A 115 -16.44 10.26 -5.13
C GLN A 115 -17.36 9.75 -4.01
N SER A 116 -18.53 9.25 -4.38
CA SER A 116 -19.51 8.75 -3.41
C SER A 116 -18.97 7.52 -2.66
N SER A 117 -19.02 7.57 -1.33
CA SER A 117 -18.58 6.49 -0.43
C SER A 117 -19.53 5.28 -0.53
N LEU A 118 -19.34 4.44 -1.53
CA LEU A 118 -19.89 3.08 -1.53
C LEU A 118 -18.78 2.13 -1.08
N PRO A 119 -19.00 1.30 -0.04
CA PRO A 119 -18.01 0.34 0.39
C PRO A 119 -17.79 -0.72 -0.70
N PHE A 120 -16.53 -0.98 -1.05
CA PHE A 120 -16.11 -2.09 -1.90
C PHE A 120 -14.83 -2.70 -1.35
N ILE A 121 -14.68 -4.02 -1.46
CA ILE A 121 -13.51 -4.79 -1.01
C ILE A 121 -12.70 -5.16 -2.27
N SER A 122 -11.44 -4.76 -2.34
CA SER A 122 -10.47 -5.23 -3.35
C SER A 122 -9.68 -6.44 -2.79
N PHE A 123 -9.27 -7.38 -3.65
CA PHE A 123 -8.60 -8.64 -3.30
C PHE A 123 -7.07 -8.55 -3.42
#